data_AF-A0A6A3CNX9-F1
#
_entry.id   AF-A0A6A3CNX9-F1
#
_cell.length_a   1.000
_cell.length_b   1.000
_cell.length_c   1.000
_cell.angle_alpha   90.00
_cell.angle_beta   90.00
_cell.angle_gamma   90.00
#
_symmetry.space_group_name_H-M   'P 1'
#
loop_
_entity.id
_entity.type
_entity.pdbx_description
1 polymer ?
#
loop_
_entity_poly.entity_id
_entity_poly.type
_entity_poly.pdbx_seq_one_letter_code
_entity_poly.pdbx_strand_id
1 'polypeptide(L)'
;MRKEPPPSSLSSTAAATTTFGKLFVCVETKLLVATLLSFTLVMFLWHLPPYYQNFVSTARPCTAPLTTSVVVSAVANTTATSLLSPNVSLPYTANPIAKKYNSVPKPKPRDPNKRVFEAYGNVAALFVQMGAYRGGPTTFAVVGLASKPIHVFGKPWFKCEWISNNGSSYRSKAYKMLPDWGYGRVYTVVVVNCTFPFNPNQDNAGGKLMVNAYYGESQRKYEKFTALEESPGSYNESKFQPPYQYEYLYCGSSLYGNLSADRIREWMAYHAWFFGPSSHFVFHDAGGASPEVMAVLEPWVRAGRAMVQDIRGQSKYDGYYYNQFLVVNDCLHRYRHAANWTFFFDVDEYIYLPDGDSLESVLNEFSGYTQFTIQQNPMSSMLCLNDSSQEYSRQWGFEKLLFRDSRTKIRRDRKYSIQAKNAYSAGVHMSENVIGKTLHNTKAKISYYHYHNTITLHEELCREYLPAAAKNNVNWFNKLPYVYDDNMKKLANTVKEFELKTIGKKPEALTHNDRIGTIQIDSAQN
;
A
#
# COMPACT_ATOMS: atom_id res chain seq x y z
N MET A 1 -78.34 -0.13 -10.14
CA MET A 1 -78.82 -1.42 -10.72
C MET A 1 -77.63 -2.03 -11.43
N ARG A 2 -77.00 -3.13 -10.96
CA ARG A 2 -77.50 -4.51 -10.78
C ARG A 2 -77.65 -5.25 -12.12
N LYS A 3 -76.64 -6.02 -12.52
CA LYS A 3 -76.75 -7.48 -12.76
C LYS A 3 -75.38 -8.17 -12.87
N GLU A 4 -75.37 -9.43 -12.45
CA GLU A 4 -74.24 -10.36 -12.34
C GLU A 4 -74.23 -11.39 -13.51
N PRO A 5 -73.25 -12.33 -13.59
CA PRO A 5 -72.93 -13.11 -14.80
C PRO A 5 -73.57 -14.52 -14.85
N PRO A 6 -72.82 -15.64 -15.01
CA PRO A 6 -72.39 -16.35 -16.24
C PRO A 6 -73.19 -17.65 -16.51
N PRO A 7 -72.78 -18.51 -17.47
CA PRO A 7 -72.10 -19.79 -17.11
C PRO A 7 -70.94 -20.15 -18.09
N SER A 8 -69.93 -20.99 -17.84
CA SER A 8 -69.60 -22.09 -16.90
C SER A 8 -69.93 -23.54 -17.33
N SER A 9 -68.91 -24.28 -17.77
CA SER A 9 -68.65 -25.72 -17.53
C SER A 9 -67.22 -26.05 -18.01
N LEU A 10 -66.30 -26.64 -17.21
CA LEU A 10 -66.27 -27.97 -16.56
C LEU A 10 -66.08 -29.11 -17.60
N SER A 11 -65.24 -30.13 -17.38
CA SER A 11 -64.76 -30.73 -16.12
C SER A 11 -63.36 -31.41 -16.29
N SER A 12 -62.45 -31.40 -15.28
CA SER A 12 -62.14 -32.51 -14.32
C SER A 12 -61.37 -33.71 -14.95
N THR A 13 -60.60 -34.60 -14.30
CA THR A 13 -60.05 -34.89 -12.93
C THR A 13 -59.00 -36.02 -13.10
N ALA A 14 -58.12 -36.47 -12.19
CA ALA A 14 -57.74 -36.22 -10.79
C ALA A 14 -56.25 -36.66 -10.62
N ALA A 15 -55.38 -35.97 -9.88
CA ALA A 15 -55.09 -36.08 -8.43
C ALA A 15 -54.61 -37.46 -7.92
N ALA A 16 -53.39 -37.51 -7.37
CA ALA A 16 -52.91 -38.54 -6.45
C ALA A 16 -51.99 -37.90 -5.39
N THR A 17 -52.48 -37.83 -4.15
CA THR A 17 -51.75 -37.33 -2.97
C THR A 17 -50.87 -38.40 -2.33
N THR A 18 -49.70 -38.01 -1.82
CA THR A 18 -49.05 -38.71 -0.69
C THR A 18 -48.51 -37.71 0.32
N THR A 19 -48.66 -38.06 1.59
CA THR A 19 -48.52 -37.14 2.74
C THR A 19 -47.45 -37.68 3.68
N PHE A 20 -46.30 -37.00 3.77
CA PHE A 20 -45.28 -37.29 4.80
C PHE A 20 -44.58 -36.00 5.25
N GLY A 21 -44.30 -35.87 6.55
CA GLY A 21 -43.26 -34.95 7.02
C GLY A 21 -43.67 -33.63 7.70
N LYS A 22 -44.88 -33.48 8.26
CA LYS A 22 -45.14 -32.41 9.27
C LYS A 22 -44.59 -32.80 10.65
N LEU A 23 -43.26 -32.91 10.77
CA LEU A 23 -42.50 -32.92 12.03
C LEU A 23 -41.19 -32.13 11.79
N PHE A 24 -40.60 -31.58 12.87
CA PHE A 24 -39.43 -30.67 12.87
C PHE A 24 -39.66 -29.19 12.45
N VAL A 25 -40.57 -28.47 13.14
CA VAL A 25 -40.63 -26.98 13.03
C VAL A 25 -40.57 -26.26 14.41
N CYS A 26 -40.80 -26.94 15.54
CA CYS A 26 -40.95 -26.27 16.85
C CYS A 26 -39.80 -26.49 17.86
N VAL A 27 -38.69 -27.12 17.48
CA VAL A 27 -37.54 -27.35 18.39
C VAL A 27 -36.29 -26.55 17.98
N GLU A 28 -36.05 -26.33 16.70
CA GLU A 28 -34.82 -25.68 16.23
C GLU A 28 -34.83 -24.14 16.35
N THR A 29 -35.97 -23.46 16.29
CA THR A 29 -36.00 -21.98 16.36
C THR A 29 -35.43 -21.44 17.68
N LYS A 30 -35.66 -22.12 18.81
CA LYS A 30 -35.06 -21.73 20.10
C LYS A 30 -33.55 -21.96 20.12
N LEU A 31 -33.06 -23.06 19.53
CA LEU A 31 -31.62 -23.36 19.46
C LEU A 31 -30.89 -22.43 18.47
N LEU A 32 -31.53 -22.09 17.35
CA LEU A 32 -31.03 -21.14 16.36
C LEU A 32 -30.96 -19.72 16.95
N VAL A 33 -32.01 -19.27 17.65
CA VAL A 33 -32.02 -17.98 18.33
C VAL A 33 -30.99 -17.96 19.46
N ALA A 34 -30.86 -19.03 20.24
CA ALA A 34 -29.83 -19.12 21.28
C ALA A 34 -28.41 -19.11 20.71
N THR A 35 -28.14 -19.77 19.59
CA THR A 35 -26.83 -19.72 18.94
C THR A 35 -26.55 -18.36 18.28
N LEU A 36 -27.52 -17.71 17.63
CA LEU A 36 -27.36 -16.33 17.15
C LEU A 36 -27.11 -15.32 18.28
N LEU A 37 -27.84 -15.42 19.40
CA LEU A 37 -27.64 -14.57 20.59
C LEU A 37 -26.27 -14.83 21.23
N SER A 38 -25.85 -16.09 21.34
CA SER A 38 -24.52 -16.44 21.85
C SER A 38 -23.41 -15.92 20.92
N PHE A 39 -23.57 -16.04 19.60
CA PHE A 39 -22.59 -15.58 18.63
C PHE A 39 -22.51 -14.05 18.57
N THR A 40 -23.65 -13.35 18.65
CA THR A 40 -23.66 -11.88 18.78
C THR A 40 -23.09 -11.40 20.11
N LEU A 41 -23.33 -12.10 21.23
CA LEU A 41 -22.69 -11.81 22.51
C LEU A 41 -21.16 -12.01 22.45
N VAL A 42 -20.68 -13.10 21.84
CA VAL A 42 -19.24 -13.34 21.63
C VAL A 42 -18.63 -12.27 20.74
N MET A 43 -19.25 -11.92 19.61
CA MET A 43 -18.77 -10.86 18.71
C MET A 43 -18.80 -9.48 19.38
N PHE A 44 -19.78 -9.20 20.24
CA PHE A 44 -19.84 -7.98 21.04
C PHE A 44 -18.71 -7.93 22.08
N LEU A 45 -18.50 -9.01 22.83
CA LEU A 45 -17.38 -9.15 23.78
C LEU A 45 -16.01 -9.04 23.08
N TRP A 46 -15.89 -9.53 21.85
CA TRP A 46 -14.67 -9.45 21.04
C TRP A 46 -14.42 -8.04 20.46
N HIS A 47 -15.48 -7.25 20.26
CA HIS A 47 -15.39 -5.84 19.84
C HIS A 47 -15.27 -4.84 20.99
N LEU A 48 -15.45 -5.26 22.24
CA LEU A 48 -15.11 -4.44 23.41
C LEU A 48 -13.58 -4.37 23.58
N PRO A 49 -12.97 -3.17 23.69
CA PRO A 49 -11.55 -3.04 23.99
C PRO A 49 -11.18 -3.72 25.33
N PRO A 50 -9.97 -4.29 25.47
CA PRO A 50 -9.62 -5.12 26.62
C PRO A 50 -9.42 -4.27 27.89
N TYR A 51 -10.47 -4.17 28.71
CA TYR A 51 -10.46 -3.46 30.01
C TYR A 51 -10.71 -4.37 31.23
N TYR A 52 -10.92 -5.68 31.05
CA TYR A 52 -11.25 -6.62 32.13
C TYR A 52 -10.16 -7.68 32.37
N GLN A 53 -9.06 -7.26 33.02
CA GLN A 53 -8.13 -8.13 33.75
C GLN A 53 -7.92 -7.70 35.22
N ASN A 54 -8.47 -6.55 35.64
CA ASN A 54 -8.22 -5.96 36.98
C ASN A 54 -9.31 -6.24 38.04
N PHE A 55 -10.23 -7.19 37.82
CA PHE A 55 -11.38 -7.42 38.71
C PHE A 55 -11.46 -8.81 39.37
N VAL A 56 -10.40 -9.63 39.30
CA VAL A 56 -10.28 -10.86 40.12
C VAL A 56 -8.89 -10.95 40.76
N SER A 57 -8.65 -10.09 41.76
CA SER A 57 -7.47 -10.23 42.64
C SER A 57 -7.65 -9.54 44.00
N THR A 58 -8.62 -10.02 44.79
CA THR A 58 -8.80 -9.57 46.19
C THR A 58 -9.12 -10.74 47.13
N ALA A 59 -8.10 -11.54 47.44
CA ALA A 59 -8.02 -12.30 48.70
C ALA A 59 -6.56 -12.78 48.93
N ARG A 60 -5.89 -12.18 49.91
CA ARG A 60 -4.86 -12.87 50.72
C ARG A 60 -5.57 -13.43 51.96
N PRO A 61 -5.11 -14.54 52.56
CA PRO A 61 -4.08 -14.41 53.61
C PRO A 61 -2.94 -15.42 53.52
N CYS A 62 -1.93 -15.22 54.36
CA CYS A 62 -0.69 -15.98 54.43
C CYS A 62 -0.82 -17.27 55.26
N THR A 63 -0.08 -18.33 54.91
CA THR A 63 0.72 -19.14 55.85
C THR A 63 1.71 -20.05 55.11
N ALA A 64 2.88 -20.29 55.71
CA ALA A 64 3.74 -21.42 55.37
C ALA A 64 3.37 -22.63 56.25
N PRO A 65 3.74 -23.85 55.85
CA PRO A 65 4.68 -24.59 56.71
C PRO A 65 5.78 -25.33 55.95
N LEU A 66 6.82 -25.73 56.68
CA LEU A 66 7.91 -26.60 56.20
C LEU A 66 7.54 -28.10 56.26
N THR A 67 8.45 -28.91 55.71
CA THR A 67 8.87 -30.29 56.11
C THR A 67 8.49 -31.53 55.26
N THR A 68 9.59 -32.20 54.85
CA THR A 68 9.88 -33.66 54.83
C THR A 68 9.45 -34.61 53.71
N SER A 69 10.49 -35.29 53.17
CA SER A 69 10.52 -36.61 52.47
C SER A 69 9.79 -36.71 51.10
N VAL A 70 10.25 -37.48 50.11
CA VAL A 70 10.91 -38.81 50.14
C VAL A 70 12.11 -38.92 49.17
N VAL A 71 13.03 -39.84 49.48
CA VAL A 71 14.25 -40.20 48.73
C VAL A 71 13.95 -41.15 47.57
N VAL A 72 14.59 -40.94 46.40
CA VAL A 72 15.00 -42.04 45.50
C VAL A 72 16.42 -41.76 44.99
N SER A 73 17.31 -42.72 45.18
CA SER A 73 18.73 -42.62 44.84
C SER A 73 19.02 -43.01 43.39
N ALA A 74 19.96 -42.31 42.75
CA ALA A 74 20.77 -42.86 41.67
C ALA A 74 22.22 -42.35 41.83
N VAL A 75 23.19 -43.25 41.74
CA VAL A 75 24.58 -43.05 42.20
C VAL A 75 25.51 -42.81 41.01
N ALA A 76 26.30 -41.73 41.06
CA ALA A 76 27.50 -41.58 40.24
C ALA A 76 28.55 -40.72 40.98
N ASN A 77 29.77 -41.25 41.06
CA ASN A 77 30.84 -40.85 41.98
C ASN A 77 31.30 -39.38 41.95
N THR A 78 31.74 -38.90 43.12
CA THR A 78 32.46 -37.63 43.34
C THR A 78 33.98 -37.78 43.33
N THR A 79 34.66 -36.75 42.80
CA THR A 79 35.93 -36.18 43.30
C THR A 79 36.02 -34.75 42.73
N ALA A 80 35.70 -33.66 43.43
CA ALA A 80 36.14 -33.16 44.74
C ALA A 80 37.58 -32.60 44.74
N THR A 81 37.70 -31.28 44.55
CA THR A 81 38.56 -30.42 45.38
C THR A 81 37.95 -29.02 45.47
N SER A 82 37.91 -28.46 46.67
CA SER A 82 37.33 -27.16 47.02
C SER A 82 38.43 -26.15 47.40
N LEU A 83 38.02 -25.02 48.02
CA LEU A 83 38.78 -23.92 48.67
C LEU A 83 38.71 -22.60 47.85
N LEU A 84 37.67 -21.78 48.06
CA LEU A 84 37.48 -20.76 49.12
C LEU A 84 38.11 -19.38 48.79
N SER A 85 37.24 -18.48 48.32
CA SER A 85 36.93 -17.06 48.68
C SER A 85 37.87 -16.25 49.63
N PRO A 86 37.73 -14.89 49.78
CA PRO A 86 36.70 -13.97 49.25
C PRO A 86 37.23 -12.57 48.75
N ASN A 87 36.28 -11.64 48.52
CA ASN A 87 36.41 -10.17 48.58
C ASN A 87 37.23 -9.39 47.51
N VAL A 88 36.53 -8.88 46.49
CA VAL A 88 36.66 -7.46 46.07
C VAL A 88 35.26 -6.88 45.82
N SER A 89 34.84 -5.92 46.64
CA SER A 89 33.63 -5.12 46.45
C SER A 89 33.96 -3.83 45.70
N LEU A 90 33.51 -3.71 44.44
CA LEU A 90 33.58 -2.46 43.68
C LEU A 90 32.21 -1.75 43.70
N PRO A 91 32.12 -0.52 44.23
CA PRO A 91 30.88 0.24 44.24
C PRO A 91 30.64 0.89 42.87
N TYR A 92 29.80 0.27 42.03
CA TYR A 92 29.36 0.91 40.78
C TYR A 92 28.16 1.83 41.04
N THR A 93 28.43 3.09 41.36
CA THR A 93 27.42 4.15 41.47
C THR A 93 26.86 4.47 40.09
N ALA A 94 25.73 3.85 39.73
CA ALA A 94 25.05 4.07 38.46
C ALA A 94 24.37 5.46 38.42
N ASN A 95 25.15 6.52 38.13
CA ASN A 95 24.61 7.85 37.86
C ASN A 95 23.75 7.83 36.58
N PRO A 96 22.46 8.20 36.64
CA PRO A 96 21.59 8.22 35.47
C PRO A 96 21.83 9.51 34.66
N ILE A 97 22.99 9.60 33.98
CA ILE A 97 23.23 10.67 33.00
C ILE A 97 22.46 10.34 31.73
N ALA A 98 21.14 10.61 31.78
CA ALA A 98 20.31 10.72 30.60
C ALA A 98 20.78 11.94 29.79
N LYS A 99 21.80 11.74 28.94
CA LYS A 99 22.19 12.74 27.94
C LYS A 99 20.98 12.97 27.04
N LYS A 100 20.27 14.07 27.26
CA LYS A 100 19.43 14.68 26.23
C LYS A 100 20.33 14.93 25.04
N TYR A 101 20.21 14.09 24.01
CA TYR A 101 20.69 14.44 22.69
C TYR A 101 19.83 15.60 22.22
N ASN A 102 20.31 16.83 22.47
CA ASN A 102 19.82 18.00 21.77
C ASN A 102 20.09 17.73 20.29
N SER A 103 19.05 17.38 19.55
CA SER A 103 19.11 17.10 18.13
C SER A 103 19.52 18.39 17.41
N VAL A 104 20.81 18.49 17.06
CA VAL A 104 21.30 19.47 16.09
C VAL A 104 20.36 19.39 14.88
N PRO A 105 19.81 20.51 14.39
CA PRO A 105 18.95 20.49 13.22
C PRO A 105 19.68 19.80 12.07
N LYS A 106 19.24 18.60 11.69
CA LYS A 106 19.86 17.89 10.58
C LYS A 106 19.66 18.74 9.32
N PRO A 107 20.70 18.91 8.49
CA PRO A 107 20.56 19.67 7.26
C PRO A 107 19.47 19.02 6.40
N LYS A 108 18.52 19.83 5.91
CA LYS A 108 17.51 19.37 4.95
C LYS A 108 18.24 18.73 3.75
N PRO A 109 17.74 17.62 3.19
CA PRO A 109 18.38 16.99 2.05
C PRO A 109 18.53 18.02 0.90
N ARG A 110 19.71 18.06 0.27
CA ARG A 110 19.99 18.96 -0.85
C ARG A 110 19.12 18.66 -2.09
N ASP A 111 18.68 17.41 -2.20
CA ASP A 111 17.75 16.93 -3.23
C ASP A 111 16.31 16.90 -2.66
N PRO A 112 15.36 17.67 -3.23
CA PRO A 112 13.96 17.69 -2.77
C PRO A 112 13.18 16.39 -3.06
N ASN A 113 13.71 15.51 -3.91
CA ASN A 113 13.12 14.21 -4.23
C ASN A 113 13.63 13.09 -3.32
N LYS A 114 14.72 13.33 -2.55
CA LYS A 114 15.27 12.34 -1.63
C LYS A 114 14.52 12.28 -0.31
N ARG A 115 14.10 11.08 0.07
CA ARG A 115 13.34 10.83 1.30
C ARG A 115 14.26 10.38 2.44
N VAL A 116 14.08 11.02 3.58
CA VAL A 116 14.89 10.84 4.78
C VAL A 116 14.05 10.11 5.82
N PHE A 117 14.69 9.20 6.55
CA PHE A 117 14.05 8.34 7.54
C PHE A 117 14.65 8.65 8.91
N GLU A 118 13.84 9.21 9.80
CA GLU A 118 14.28 9.70 11.10
C GLU A 118 13.73 8.84 12.24
N ALA A 119 14.60 8.01 12.82
CA ALA A 119 14.28 7.18 13.98
C ALA A 119 14.27 7.99 15.28
N TYR A 120 13.20 7.79 16.06
CA TYR A 120 12.96 8.37 17.38
C TYR A 120 12.72 7.24 18.39
N GLY A 121 13.39 7.32 19.54
CA GLY A 121 13.31 6.34 20.61
C GLY A 121 14.36 5.23 20.55
N ASN A 122 14.16 4.20 21.39
CA ASN A 122 15.18 3.21 21.72
C ASN A 122 15.19 2.01 20.75
N VAL A 123 16.38 1.45 20.50
CA VAL A 123 16.63 0.20 19.76
C VAL A 123 15.89 0.14 18.40
N ALA A 124 14.74 -0.54 18.34
CA ALA A 124 13.96 -0.73 17.12
C ALA A 124 13.08 0.48 16.74
N ALA A 125 13.33 1.65 17.35
CA ALA A 125 12.57 2.90 17.26
C ALA A 125 11.09 2.80 17.69
N LEU A 126 10.65 3.81 18.44
CA LEU A 126 9.23 4.01 18.72
C LEU A 126 8.50 4.55 17.48
N PHE A 127 9.18 5.38 16.69
CA PHE A 127 8.68 5.92 15.45
C PHE A 127 9.86 6.24 14.51
N VAL A 128 9.69 6.00 13.22
CA VAL A 128 10.64 6.32 12.15
C VAL A 128 9.91 7.18 11.15
N GLN A 129 10.07 8.50 11.23
CA GLN A 129 9.38 9.42 10.35
C GLN A 129 9.95 9.38 8.93
N MET A 130 9.09 9.27 7.91
CA MET A 130 9.43 9.46 6.49
C MET A 130 8.91 10.79 5.95
N GLY A 131 7.76 11.26 6.45
CA GLY A 131 7.12 12.49 5.99
C GLY A 131 6.08 13.02 6.97
N ALA A 132 5.76 14.31 6.86
CA ALA A 132 4.67 14.95 7.56
C ALA A 132 4.05 16.01 6.66
N TYR A 133 2.72 16.14 6.71
CA TYR A 133 1.95 16.82 5.67
C TYR A 133 0.78 17.60 6.26
N ARG A 134 0.54 18.81 5.76
CA ARG A 134 -0.69 19.55 5.99
C ARG A 134 -1.82 18.89 5.19
N GLY A 135 -2.76 18.27 5.88
CA GLY A 135 -3.87 17.51 5.30
C GLY A 135 -5.11 18.34 4.97
N GLY A 136 -5.15 19.60 5.40
CA GLY A 136 -6.27 20.53 5.28
C GLY A 136 -6.13 21.70 6.27
N PRO A 137 -7.10 22.63 6.35
CA PRO A 137 -7.01 23.80 7.23
C PRO A 137 -6.77 23.48 8.71
N THR A 138 -7.25 22.34 9.22
CA THR A 138 -7.08 21.96 10.63
C THR A 138 -6.37 20.61 10.85
N THR A 139 -5.96 19.93 9.78
CA THR A 139 -5.49 18.54 9.82
C THR A 139 -4.06 18.38 9.34
N PHE A 140 -3.34 17.44 9.94
CA PHE A 140 -1.99 17.05 9.56
C PHE A 140 -1.86 15.52 9.62
N ALA A 141 -1.05 14.94 8.73
CA ALA A 141 -0.70 13.53 8.74
C ALA A 141 0.81 13.36 8.88
N VAL A 142 1.26 12.53 9.81
CA VAL A 142 2.67 12.14 9.98
C VAL A 142 2.80 10.67 9.62
N VAL A 143 3.63 10.38 8.63
CA VAL A 143 3.77 9.06 8.00
C VAL A 143 5.14 8.48 8.37
N GLY A 144 5.13 7.26 8.88
CA GLY A 144 6.35 6.60 9.34
C GLY A 144 6.21 5.10 9.53
N LEU A 145 7.32 4.48 9.94
CA LEU A 145 7.37 3.11 10.42
C LEU A 145 7.46 3.10 11.95
N ALA A 146 7.14 1.98 12.57
CA ALA A 146 7.42 1.74 13.98
C ALA A 146 7.70 0.26 14.23
N SER A 147 8.39 -0.07 15.33
CA SER A 147 8.61 -1.45 15.73
C SER A 147 7.28 -2.20 15.91
N LYS A 148 7.07 -3.27 15.13
CA LYS A 148 5.86 -4.10 15.22
C LYS A 148 5.67 -4.72 16.61
N PRO A 149 6.70 -5.28 17.28
CA PRO A 149 6.59 -5.72 18.67
C PRO A 149 6.11 -4.63 19.64
N ILE A 150 6.60 -3.39 19.54
CA ILE A 150 6.11 -2.28 20.37
C ILE A 150 4.62 -2.03 20.09
N HIS A 151 4.21 -2.06 18.83
CA HIS A 151 2.81 -1.88 18.45
C HIS A 151 1.86 -2.97 18.95
N VAL A 152 2.31 -4.23 18.97
CA VAL A 152 1.53 -5.37 19.47
C VAL A 152 1.45 -5.39 21.00
N PHE A 153 2.57 -5.24 21.70
CA PHE A 153 2.64 -5.46 23.15
C PHE A 153 2.61 -4.16 23.97
N GLY A 154 3.29 -3.10 23.52
CA GLY A 154 3.36 -1.81 24.22
C GLY A 154 2.13 -0.92 24.02
N LYS A 155 1.40 -1.10 22.90
CA LYS A 155 0.23 -0.29 22.52
C LYS A 155 0.52 1.23 22.53
N PRO A 156 1.52 1.71 21.76
CA PRO A 156 1.91 3.11 21.75
C PRO A 156 0.79 4.00 21.20
N TRP A 157 0.78 5.24 21.66
CA TRP A 157 -0.21 6.26 21.33
C TRP A 157 0.46 7.64 21.24
N PHE A 158 -0.25 8.62 20.66
CA PHE A 158 0.36 9.87 20.24
C PHE A 158 -0.48 11.09 20.66
N LYS A 159 0.18 12.21 20.97
CA LYS A 159 -0.42 13.55 21.06
C LYS A 159 0.27 14.48 20.07
N CYS A 160 -0.49 15.40 19.47
CA CYS A 160 0.06 16.46 18.64
C CYS A 160 -0.02 17.80 19.37
N GLU A 161 0.98 18.65 19.16
CA GLU A 161 1.05 20.00 19.71
C GLU A 161 1.55 20.93 18.60
N TRP A 162 0.75 21.89 18.18
CA TRP A 162 1.21 22.98 17.34
C TRP A 162 1.83 24.07 18.21
N ILE A 163 3.02 24.54 17.85
CA ILE A 163 3.69 25.68 18.47
C ILE A 163 3.84 26.76 17.40
N SER A 164 3.09 27.85 17.52
CA SER A 164 3.23 29.02 16.63
C SER A 164 4.57 29.71 16.88
N ASN A 165 5.12 30.35 15.85
CA ASN A 165 6.26 31.25 15.99
C ASN A 165 5.97 32.43 16.96
N ASN A 166 4.69 32.77 17.14
CA ASN A 166 4.21 33.78 18.08
C ASN A 166 4.15 33.27 19.54
N GLY A 167 4.60 32.04 19.80
CA GLY A 167 4.69 31.44 21.15
C GLY A 167 3.41 30.76 21.65
N SER A 168 2.28 30.88 20.93
CA SER A 168 1.06 30.15 21.28
C SER A 168 1.22 28.63 21.04
N SER A 169 0.59 27.83 21.90
CA SER A 169 0.60 26.37 21.81
C SER A 169 -0.80 25.79 21.86
N TYR A 170 -1.11 24.92 20.90
CA TYR A 170 -2.41 24.26 20.77
C TYR A 170 -2.19 22.75 20.75
N ARG A 171 -2.99 21.99 21.49
CA ARG A 171 -2.84 20.53 21.63
C ARG A 171 -4.04 19.81 21.06
N SER A 172 -3.78 18.64 20.46
CA SER A 172 -4.85 17.71 20.08
C SER A 172 -4.47 16.25 20.33
N LYS A 173 -5.50 15.41 20.46
CA LYS A 173 -5.35 13.96 20.42
C LYS A 173 -5.03 13.55 18.99
N ALA A 174 -4.09 12.64 18.82
CA ALA A 174 -3.81 12.05 17.52
C ALA A 174 -4.65 10.78 17.31
N TYR A 175 -5.05 10.53 16.07
CA TYR A 175 -5.59 9.24 15.65
C TYR A 175 -4.48 8.42 14.98
N LYS A 176 -4.34 7.15 15.37
CA LYS A 176 -3.27 6.23 14.91
C LYS A 176 -3.88 5.17 14.01
N MET A 177 -3.42 5.09 12.77
CA MET A 177 -3.80 4.06 11.79
C MET A 177 -2.62 3.14 11.49
N LEU A 178 -2.91 1.86 11.27
CA LEU A 178 -1.96 0.83 10.82
C LEU A 178 -2.43 0.29 9.45
N PRO A 179 -2.15 1.01 8.35
CA PRO A 179 -2.71 0.69 7.03
C PRO A 179 -2.07 -0.54 6.36
N ASP A 180 -1.07 -1.16 7.00
CA ASP A 180 -0.45 -2.39 6.53
C ASP A 180 -1.20 -3.67 6.96
N TRP A 181 -2.33 -3.55 7.65
CA TRP A 181 -3.17 -4.67 8.09
C TRP A 181 -2.42 -5.80 8.82
N GLY A 182 -1.30 -5.48 9.47
CA GLY A 182 -0.45 -6.46 10.15
C GLY A 182 0.52 -7.23 9.24
N TYR A 183 0.60 -6.91 7.95
CA TYR A 183 1.60 -7.46 7.01
C TYR A 183 3.04 -7.00 7.30
N GLY A 184 3.23 -5.92 8.07
CA GLY A 184 4.56 -5.44 8.48
C GLY A 184 5.46 -6.54 9.08
N ARG A 185 6.78 -6.42 8.92
CA ARG A 185 7.76 -7.42 9.37
C ARG A 185 8.31 -7.04 10.75
N VAL A 186 9.58 -6.63 10.83
CA VAL A 186 10.15 -6.01 12.05
C VAL A 186 9.48 -4.66 12.30
N TYR A 187 9.20 -3.94 11.21
CA TYR A 187 8.51 -2.66 11.20
C TYR A 187 7.09 -2.78 10.61
N THR A 188 6.17 -2.03 11.21
CA THR A 188 4.79 -1.80 10.75
C THR A 188 4.62 -0.34 10.33
N VAL A 189 3.72 -0.08 9.38
CA VAL A 189 3.42 1.28 8.92
C VAL A 189 2.48 1.96 9.89
N VAL A 190 2.76 3.22 10.20
CA VAL A 190 1.98 4.05 11.11
C VAL A 190 1.68 5.38 10.46
N VAL A 191 0.39 5.71 10.37
CA VAL A 191 -0.07 7.06 10.03
C VAL A 191 -0.68 7.69 11.27
N VAL A 192 -0.13 8.84 11.68
CA VAL A 192 -0.60 9.62 12.83
C VAL A 192 -1.31 10.86 12.29
N ASN A 193 -2.65 10.87 12.38
CA ASN A 193 -3.47 12.01 11.98
C ASN A 193 -3.73 12.94 13.18
N CYS A 194 -3.29 14.18 13.07
CA CYS A 194 -3.54 15.26 14.03
C CYS A 194 -4.68 16.14 13.49
N THR A 195 -5.79 16.27 14.23
CA THR A 195 -6.90 17.19 13.88
C THR A 195 -7.07 18.22 14.98
N PHE A 196 -6.89 19.50 14.67
CA PHE A 196 -7.11 20.61 15.61
C PHE A 196 -8.55 21.14 15.52
N PRO A 197 -9.10 21.75 16.59
CA PRO A 197 -10.46 22.30 16.58
C PRO A 197 -10.62 23.56 15.71
N PHE A 198 -9.51 24.21 15.36
CA PHE A 198 -9.43 25.37 14.45
C PHE A 198 -8.11 25.29 13.67
N ASN A 199 -7.90 26.19 12.70
CA ASN A 199 -6.63 26.28 11.96
C ASN A 199 -5.53 26.84 12.88
N PRO A 200 -4.50 26.07 13.28
CA PRO A 200 -3.54 26.52 14.27
C PRO A 200 -2.47 27.49 13.71
N ASN A 201 -2.47 27.74 12.39
CA ASN A 201 -1.63 28.71 11.67
C ASN A 201 -2.51 29.65 10.83
N GLN A 202 -3.67 30.07 11.36
CA GLN A 202 -4.62 30.94 10.67
C GLN A 202 -4.06 32.36 10.42
N ASP A 203 -3.19 32.83 11.31
CA ASP A 203 -2.44 34.09 11.18
C ASP A 203 -1.29 34.01 10.15
N ASN A 204 -1.01 32.81 9.62
CA ASN A 204 0.10 32.51 8.72
C ASN A 204 1.48 32.95 9.27
N ALA A 205 1.60 33.05 10.60
CA ALA A 205 2.86 33.39 11.27
C ALA A 205 3.89 32.26 11.20
N GLY A 206 3.47 31.06 10.79
CA GLY A 206 4.28 29.86 10.77
C GLY A 206 4.41 29.22 12.15
N GLY A 207 5.01 28.03 12.18
CA GLY A 207 5.13 27.26 13.41
C GLY A 207 5.49 25.80 13.17
N LYS A 208 5.40 25.02 14.24
CA LYS A 208 5.90 23.64 14.32
C LYS A 208 4.81 22.69 14.80
N LEU A 209 4.59 21.63 14.03
CA LEU A 209 3.85 20.46 14.48
C LEU A 209 4.80 19.57 15.27
N MET A 210 4.62 19.52 16.58
CA MET A 210 5.30 18.59 17.48
C MET A 210 4.46 17.32 17.65
N VAL A 211 5.13 16.17 17.64
CA VAL A 211 4.54 14.87 18.02
C VAL A 211 5.16 14.41 19.33
N ASN A 212 4.30 13.99 20.26
CA ASN A 212 4.69 13.28 21.47
C ASN A 212 4.25 11.82 21.31
N ALA A 213 5.21 10.92 21.11
CA ALA A 213 4.99 9.48 20.93
C ALA A 213 5.24 8.74 22.25
N TYR A 214 4.22 8.08 22.79
CA TYR A 214 4.27 7.39 24.09
C TYR A 214 4.46 5.88 23.88
N TYR A 215 5.29 5.25 24.71
CA TYR A 215 5.62 3.81 24.60
C TYR A 215 4.46 2.87 24.98
N GLY A 216 3.46 3.37 25.71
CA GLY A 216 2.30 2.63 26.20
C GLY A 216 1.48 3.46 27.17
N GLU A 217 0.64 2.84 28.00
CA GLU A 217 -0.32 3.52 28.89
C GLU A 217 0.32 4.55 29.84
N SER A 218 1.55 4.29 30.30
CA SER A 218 2.28 5.22 31.17
C SER A 218 2.72 6.48 30.42
N GLN A 219 2.19 7.63 30.81
CA GLN A 219 2.56 8.94 30.22
C GLN A 219 3.98 9.41 30.60
N ARG A 220 4.71 8.65 31.45
CA ARG A 220 6.03 9.05 31.98
C ARG A 220 7.15 8.99 30.95
N LYS A 221 7.07 8.10 29.96
CA LYS A 221 8.11 7.91 28.93
C LYS A 221 7.53 8.14 27.54
N TYR A 222 8.06 9.15 26.85
CA TYR A 222 7.67 9.50 25.49
C TYR A 222 8.85 10.14 24.76
N GLU A 223 8.84 10.03 23.43
CA GLU A 223 9.71 10.78 22.54
C GLU A 223 8.98 12.03 22.07
N LYS A 224 9.66 13.19 22.04
CA LYS A 224 9.13 14.44 21.49
C LYS A 224 9.98 14.88 20.30
N PHE A 225 9.34 15.10 19.15
CA PHE A 225 10.03 15.51 17.93
C PHE A 225 9.18 16.49 17.10
N THR A 226 9.85 17.29 16.28
CA THR A 226 9.21 18.17 15.29
C THR A 226 8.90 17.34 14.05
N ALA A 227 7.62 17.16 13.74
CA ALA A 227 7.20 16.43 12.55
C ALA A 227 7.16 17.32 11.31
N LEU A 228 6.62 18.54 11.42
CA LEU A 228 6.51 19.51 10.33
C LEU A 228 6.83 20.92 10.85
N GLU A 229 7.40 21.76 9.98
CA GLU A 229 7.59 23.19 10.20
C GLU A 229 7.03 23.95 8.99
N GLU A 230 6.12 24.89 9.23
CA GLU A 230 5.60 25.82 8.23
C GLU A 230 6.27 27.19 8.43
N SER A 231 6.87 27.74 7.37
CA SER A 231 7.45 29.08 7.40
C SER A 231 6.35 30.17 7.45
N PRO A 232 6.63 31.37 7.97
CA PRO A 232 5.71 32.51 7.85
C PRO A 232 5.32 32.74 6.38
N GLY A 233 4.04 33.02 6.14
CA GLY A 233 3.49 33.23 4.79
C GLY A 233 3.30 31.97 3.92
N SER A 234 3.74 30.78 4.37
CA SER A 234 3.72 29.56 3.54
C SER A 234 2.38 28.81 3.53
N TYR A 235 1.50 29.05 4.50
CA TYR A 235 0.15 28.48 4.49
C TYR A 235 -0.69 29.15 3.39
N ASN A 236 -1.35 28.32 2.57
CA ASN A 236 -2.34 28.78 1.61
C ASN A 236 -3.54 27.82 1.63
N GLU A 237 -4.70 28.34 2.06
CA GLU A 237 -5.95 27.59 2.18
C GLU A 237 -6.53 27.14 0.84
N SER A 238 -6.27 27.89 -0.26
CA SER A 238 -6.81 27.57 -1.58
C SER A 238 -6.31 26.22 -2.12
N LYS A 239 -5.18 25.71 -1.60
CA LYS A 239 -4.61 24.40 -1.96
C LYS A 239 -5.43 23.21 -1.47
N PHE A 240 -6.43 23.42 -0.61
CA PHE A 240 -7.29 22.35 -0.07
C PHE A 240 -8.68 22.31 -0.73
N GLN A 241 -8.88 23.09 -1.81
CA GLN A 241 -10.12 23.19 -2.57
C GLN A 241 -9.84 23.05 -4.07
N PRO A 242 -10.80 22.58 -4.88
CA PRO A 242 -10.67 22.60 -6.34
C PRO A 242 -10.67 24.04 -6.89
N PRO A 243 -10.13 24.28 -8.10
CA PRO A 243 -9.54 23.30 -9.01
C PRO A 243 -8.16 22.82 -8.54
N TYR A 244 -7.93 21.51 -8.65
CA TYR A 244 -6.62 20.91 -8.37
C TYR A 244 -5.68 21.01 -9.57
N GLN A 245 -4.39 20.74 -9.35
CA GLN A 245 -3.36 20.85 -10.39
C GLN A 245 -3.52 19.81 -11.52
N TYR A 246 -4.06 18.63 -11.20
CA TYR A 246 -4.23 17.52 -12.13
C TYR A 246 -5.64 16.94 -12.04
N GLU A 247 -6.11 16.28 -13.09
CA GLU A 247 -7.27 15.40 -13.01
C GLU A 247 -6.88 14.06 -12.36
N TYR A 248 -5.75 13.50 -12.81
CA TYR A 248 -5.32 12.16 -12.42
C TYR A 248 -3.89 12.13 -11.87
N LEU A 249 -3.71 11.52 -10.71
CA LEU A 249 -2.40 11.25 -10.13
C LEU A 249 -2.14 9.75 -10.09
N TYR A 250 -0.95 9.32 -10.50
CA TYR A 250 -0.44 7.99 -10.20
C TYR A 250 0.47 8.02 -8.98
N CYS A 251 0.17 7.21 -7.97
CA CYS A 251 1.01 6.96 -6.81
C CYS A 251 1.51 5.51 -6.83
N GLY A 252 2.73 5.31 -7.33
CA GLY A 252 3.30 3.98 -7.48
C GLY A 252 3.86 3.38 -6.18
N SER A 253 3.78 2.05 -6.10
CA SER A 253 4.52 1.21 -5.15
C SER A 253 6.05 1.38 -5.30
N SER A 254 6.82 0.83 -4.36
CA SER A 254 8.29 0.86 -4.40
C SER A 254 8.84 0.19 -5.67
N LEU A 255 9.69 0.89 -6.43
CA LEU A 255 10.46 0.33 -7.55
C LEU A 255 11.73 -0.34 -7.02
N TYR A 256 11.85 -1.67 -7.18
CA TYR A 256 12.97 -2.47 -6.67
C TYR A 256 13.37 -3.58 -7.65
N GLY A 257 14.55 -4.17 -7.43
CA GLY A 257 15.06 -5.27 -8.27
C GLY A 257 15.57 -4.80 -9.63
N ASN A 258 15.83 -5.75 -10.54
CA ASN A 258 16.41 -5.45 -11.85
C ASN A 258 15.32 -5.12 -12.88
N LEU A 259 14.69 -3.94 -12.78
CA LEU A 259 13.60 -3.53 -13.67
C LEU A 259 14.09 -3.33 -15.12
N SER A 260 13.28 -3.75 -16.09
CA SER A 260 13.55 -3.57 -17.52
C SER A 260 13.11 -2.18 -17.99
N ALA A 261 14.04 -1.44 -18.59
CA ALA A 261 13.80 -0.10 -19.12
C ALA A 261 12.73 -0.10 -20.22
N ASP A 262 12.69 -1.12 -21.08
CA ASP A 262 11.66 -1.21 -22.14
C ASP A 262 10.26 -1.46 -21.57
N ARG A 263 10.15 -2.26 -20.49
CA ARG A 263 8.88 -2.50 -19.81
C ARG A 263 8.37 -1.24 -19.08
N ILE A 264 9.27 -0.48 -18.44
CA ILE A 264 8.93 0.80 -17.81
C ILE A 264 8.55 1.85 -18.85
N ARG A 265 9.25 1.89 -19.99
CA ARG A 265 8.92 2.77 -21.12
C ARG A 265 7.52 2.49 -21.67
N GLU A 266 7.23 1.23 -21.97
CA GLU A 266 5.90 0.77 -22.44
C GLU A 266 4.79 1.16 -21.47
N TRP A 267 4.98 0.91 -20.16
CA TRP A 267 4.02 1.27 -19.13
C TRP A 267 3.82 2.79 -19.03
N MET A 268 4.91 3.56 -19.05
CA MET A 268 4.87 5.02 -18.91
C MET A 268 4.22 5.69 -20.12
N ALA A 269 4.58 5.28 -21.34
CA ALA A 269 3.97 5.77 -22.57
C ALA A 269 2.46 5.45 -22.61
N TYR A 270 2.08 4.22 -22.27
CA TYR A 270 0.68 3.80 -22.23
C TYR A 270 -0.14 4.65 -21.25
N HIS A 271 0.32 4.79 -20.01
CA HIS A 271 -0.46 5.51 -19.00
C HIS A 271 -0.43 7.03 -19.22
N ALA A 272 0.66 7.60 -19.75
CA ALA A 272 0.69 9.00 -20.16
C ALA A 272 -0.32 9.31 -21.27
N TRP A 273 -0.55 8.38 -22.20
CA TRP A 273 -1.63 8.47 -23.19
C TRP A 273 -3.00 8.32 -22.53
N PHE A 274 -3.19 7.24 -21.76
CA PHE A 274 -4.46 6.87 -21.13
C PHE A 274 -5.04 7.94 -20.19
N PHE A 275 -4.19 8.53 -19.34
CA PHE A 275 -4.58 9.60 -18.43
C PHE A 275 -4.55 11.00 -19.08
N GLY A 276 -4.16 11.13 -20.36
CA GLY A 276 -4.12 12.42 -21.05
C GLY A 276 -3.20 13.46 -20.40
N PRO A 277 -3.30 14.75 -20.79
CA PRO A 277 -2.34 15.79 -20.40
C PRO A 277 -2.48 16.28 -18.95
N SER A 278 -3.67 16.23 -18.34
CA SER A 278 -3.90 16.66 -16.94
C SER A 278 -3.58 15.53 -15.95
N SER A 279 -2.37 14.97 -16.07
CA SER A 279 -1.93 13.87 -15.21
C SER A 279 -0.47 13.94 -14.82
N HIS A 280 -0.16 13.34 -13.66
CA HIS A 280 1.19 13.30 -13.11
C HIS A 280 1.53 11.96 -12.45
N PHE A 281 2.79 11.53 -12.59
CA PHE A 281 3.25 10.19 -12.21
C PHE A 281 4.34 10.25 -11.13
N VAL A 282 4.03 9.72 -9.94
CA VAL A 282 4.97 9.69 -8.81
C VAL A 282 5.53 8.28 -8.64
N PHE A 283 6.80 8.12 -9.03
CA PHE A 283 7.58 6.90 -8.81
C PHE A 283 8.43 7.00 -7.54
N HIS A 284 8.71 5.87 -6.90
CA HIS A 284 9.51 5.80 -5.68
C HIS A 284 10.62 4.75 -5.85
N ASP A 285 11.85 5.19 -6.02
CA ASP A 285 12.99 4.32 -6.25
C ASP A 285 13.55 3.74 -4.93
N ALA A 286 13.31 2.45 -4.72
CA ALA A 286 13.88 1.65 -3.63
C ALA A 286 15.17 0.90 -4.06
N GLY A 287 15.76 1.26 -5.20
CA GLY A 287 16.94 0.63 -5.80
C GLY A 287 16.65 -0.09 -7.13
N GLY A 288 15.46 0.08 -7.71
CA GLY A 288 15.06 -0.52 -8.99
C GLY A 288 15.16 0.42 -10.20
N ALA A 289 15.28 1.73 -9.99
CA ALA A 289 15.51 2.68 -11.07
C ALA A 289 17.01 2.71 -11.44
N SER A 290 17.43 1.76 -12.29
CA SER A 290 18.77 1.73 -12.90
C SER A 290 19.01 2.95 -13.80
N PRO A 291 20.25 3.24 -14.24
CA PRO A 291 20.52 4.31 -15.20
C PRO A 291 19.68 4.20 -16.49
N GLU A 292 19.44 2.99 -16.97
CA GLU A 292 18.63 2.70 -18.17
C GLU A 292 17.14 2.97 -17.92
N VAL A 293 16.63 2.59 -16.75
CA VAL A 293 15.25 2.92 -16.33
C VAL A 293 15.07 4.42 -16.14
N MET A 294 16.06 5.09 -15.54
CA MET A 294 16.05 6.55 -15.44
C MET A 294 16.12 7.22 -16.81
N ALA A 295 16.87 6.68 -17.78
CA ALA A 295 16.95 7.22 -19.13
C ALA A 295 15.62 7.16 -19.91
N VAL A 296 14.71 6.23 -19.58
CA VAL A 296 13.35 6.22 -20.17
C VAL A 296 12.33 7.06 -19.40
N LEU A 297 12.55 7.32 -18.11
CA LEU A 297 11.71 8.19 -17.28
C LEU A 297 12.09 9.68 -17.41
N GLU A 298 13.36 10.00 -17.61
CA GLU A 298 13.89 11.37 -17.62
C GLU A 298 13.21 12.33 -18.62
N PRO A 299 12.84 11.91 -19.86
CA PRO A 299 12.09 12.78 -20.77
C PRO A 299 10.72 13.19 -20.20
N TRP A 300 10.03 12.27 -19.51
CA TRP A 300 8.76 12.54 -18.83
C TRP A 300 8.94 13.41 -17.58
N VAL A 301 10.07 13.27 -16.87
CA VAL A 301 10.44 14.16 -15.75
C VAL A 301 10.70 15.58 -16.25
N ARG A 302 11.47 15.76 -17.33
CA ARG A 302 11.70 17.07 -17.96
C ARG A 302 10.43 17.72 -18.49
N ALA A 303 9.50 16.92 -19.01
CA ALA A 303 8.17 17.38 -19.43
C ALA A 303 7.23 17.72 -18.25
N GLY A 304 7.65 17.58 -16.99
CA GLY A 304 6.80 17.79 -15.80
C GLY A 304 5.71 16.73 -15.61
N ARG A 305 5.73 15.67 -16.42
CA ARG A 305 4.73 14.59 -16.42
C ARG A 305 5.01 13.58 -15.31
N ALA A 306 6.27 13.34 -14.97
CA ALA A 306 6.67 12.36 -13.96
C ALA A 306 7.63 12.96 -12.92
N MET A 307 7.78 12.26 -11.79
CA MET A 307 8.86 12.45 -10.84
C MET A 307 9.31 11.12 -10.25
N VAL A 308 10.57 11.05 -9.81
CA VAL A 308 11.14 9.87 -9.15
C VAL A 308 11.69 10.31 -7.79
N GLN A 309 11.16 9.75 -6.70
CA GLN A 309 11.63 9.99 -5.34
C GLN A 309 12.66 8.92 -4.93
N ASP A 310 13.85 9.31 -4.49
CA ASP A 310 14.81 8.38 -3.88
C ASP A 310 14.31 7.99 -2.49
N ILE A 311 13.88 6.73 -2.34
CA ILE A 311 13.46 6.14 -1.08
C ILE A 311 14.45 5.06 -0.60
N ARG A 312 15.62 4.89 -1.23
CA ARG A 312 16.58 3.79 -0.97
C ARG A 312 16.96 3.65 0.51
N GLY A 313 16.90 4.74 1.28
CA GLY A 313 17.09 4.76 2.73
C GLY A 313 16.11 3.88 3.54
N GLN A 314 14.96 3.50 2.95
CA GLN A 314 13.97 2.59 3.54
C GLN A 314 14.55 1.21 3.89
N SER A 315 15.59 0.78 3.16
CA SER A 315 16.26 -0.53 3.32
C SER A 315 16.80 -0.82 4.72
N LYS A 316 16.97 0.21 5.56
CA LYS A 316 17.35 0.09 6.97
C LYS A 316 16.25 -0.45 7.88
N TYR A 317 14.99 -0.47 7.40
CA TYR A 317 13.80 -0.77 8.19
C TYR A 317 13.01 -1.89 7.52
N ASP A 318 13.18 -3.12 8.01
CA ASP A 318 12.52 -4.30 7.43
C ASP A 318 11.00 -4.28 7.65
N GLY A 319 10.26 -3.89 6.61
CA GLY A 319 8.80 -3.95 6.53
C GLY A 319 8.32 -4.79 5.34
N TYR A 320 7.03 -4.73 5.03
CA TYR A 320 6.44 -5.52 3.95
C TYR A 320 6.79 -4.96 2.57
N TYR A 321 7.28 -5.82 1.66
CA TYR A 321 7.58 -5.53 0.25
C TYR A 321 8.22 -4.13 0.03
N TYR A 322 9.48 -3.97 0.44
CA TYR A 322 10.22 -2.71 0.30
C TYR A 322 9.47 -1.49 0.85
N ASN A 323 8.75 -1.70 1.96
CA ASN A 323 7.89 -0.72 2.63
C ASN A 323 6.78 -0.13 1.74
N GLN A 324 6.22 -0.90 0.79
CA GLN A 324 5.18 -0.40 -0.14
C GLN A 324 4.00 0.31 0.56
N PHE A 325 3.53 -0.20 1.70
CA PHE A 325 2.46 0.42 2.47
C PHE A 325 2.85 1.80 3.02
N LEU A 326 4.12 2.02 3.37
CA LEU A 326 4.62 3.32 3.79
C LEU A 326 4.62 4.30 2.61
N VAL A 327 5.08 3.82 1.46
CA VAL A 327 5.27 4.59 0.23
C VAL A 327 3.95 5.08 -0.34
N VAL A 328 2.91 4.23 -0.41
CA VAL A 328 1.58 4.66 -0.87
C VAL A 328 0.94 5.68 0.07
N ASN A 329 1.19 5.60 1.39
CA ASN A 329 0.72 6.58 2.36
C ASN A 329 1.50 7.91 2.27
N ASP A 330 2.80 7.84 2.04
CA ASP A 330 3.62 9.01 1.83
C ASP A 330 3.18 9.79 0.59
N CYS A 331 2.96 9.09 -0.53
CA CYS A 331 2.40 9.67 -1.76
C CYS A 331 0.98 10.23 -1.55
N LEU A 332 0.08 9.46 -0.93
CA LEU A 332 -1.29 9.89 -0.62
C LEU A 332 -1.29 11.23 0.14
N HIS A 333 -0.48 11.36 1.19
CA HIS A 333 -0.51 12.54 2.03
C HIS A 333 0.26 13.72 1.45
N ARG A 334 1.33 13.47 0.67
CA ARG A 334 2.07 14.50 -0.06
C ARG A 334 1.24 15.16 -1.16
N TYR A 335 0.37 14.39 -1.82
CA TYR A 335 -0.42 14.82 -2.97
C TYR A 335 -1.94 14.78 -2.74
N ARG A 336 -2.37 14.79 -1.46
CA ARG A 336 -3.77 14.61 -1.02
C ARG A 336 -4.78 15.52 -1.73
N HIS A 337 -4.33 16.72 -2.10
CA HIS A 337 -5.12 17.76 -2.79
C HIS A 337 -4.43 18.22 -4.09
N ALA A 338 -3.69 17.32 -4.75
CA ALA A 338 -3.04 17.62 -6.03
C ALA A 338 -3.89 17.19 -7.24
N ALA A 339 -4.83 16.26 -7.07
CA ALA A 339 -5.66 15.73 -8.15
C ALA A 339 -7.09 15.38 -7.72
N ASN A 340 -8.01 15.34 -8.70
CA ASN A 340 -9.38 14.83 -8.49
C ASN A 340 -9.39 13.34 -8.14
N TRP A 341 -8.60 12.53 -8.85
CA TRP A 341 -8.47 11.08 -8.61
C TRP A 341 -7.00 10.64 -8.49
N THR A 342 -6.70 9.81 -7.50
CA THR A 342 -5.39 9.19 -7.30
C THR A 342 -5.48 7.68 -7.49
N PHE A 343 -4.68 7.14 -8.40
CA PHE A 343 -4.62 5.73 -8.76
C PHE A 343 -3.43 5.03 -8.09
N PHE A 344 -3.67 3.84 -7.54
CA PHE A 344 -2.68 2.98 -6.90
C PHE A 344 -2.64 1.62 -7.60
N PHE A 345 -1.62 1.40 -8.42
CA PHE A 345 -1.37 0.17 -9.17
C PHE A 345 0.12 0.00 -9.51
N ASP A 346 0.53 -1.19 -9.95
CA ASP A 346 1.93 -1.55 -10.14
C ASP A 346 2.38 -1.38 -11.60
N VAL A 347 3.70 -1.37 -11.83
CA VAL A 347 4.30 -1.06 -13.14
C VAL A 347 4.26 -2.21 -14.17
N ASP A 348 3.63 -3.35 -13.84
CA ASP A 348 3.26 -4.43 -14.75
C ASP A 348 1.75 -4.54 -15.00
N GLU A 349 0.99 -3.54 -14.53
CA GLU A 349 -0.47 -3.47 -14.63
C GLU A 349 -0.92 -2.30 -15.52
N TYR A 350 -1.86 -2.56 -16.44
CA TYR A 350 -2.30 -1.65 -17.49
C TYR A 350 -3.80 -1.39 -17.39
N ILE A 351 -4.20 -0.19 -16.97
CA ILE A 351 -5.60 0.18 -16.77
C ILE A 351 -6.32 0.23 -18.14
N TYR A 352 -7.47 -0.43 -18.26
CA TYR A 352 -8.19 -0.58 -19.52
C TYR A 352 -9.71 -0.33 -19.36
N LEU A 353 -10.28 0.37 -20.33
CA LEU A 353 -11.71 0.67 -20.44
C LEU A 353 -12.31 -0.18 -21.58
N PRO A 354 -13.36 -0.97 -21.32
CA PRO A 354 -14.08 -1.67 -22.38
C PRO A 354 -14.92 -0.70 -23.22
N ASP A 355 -15.41 -1.20 -24.36
CA ASP A 355 -16.51 -0.61 -25.15
C ASP A 355 -16.32 0.85 -25.65
N GLY A 356 -15.11 1.42 -25.53
CA GLY A 356 -14.78 2.76 -25.99
C GLY A 356 -15.16 3.89 -25.02
N ASP A 357 -15.54 3.56 -23.78
CA ASP A 357 -15.80 4.53 -22.72
C ASP A 357 -14.54 5.41 -22.47
N SER A 358 -14.73 6.70 -22.23
CA SER A 358 -13.64 7.60 -21.80
C SER A 358 -13.41 7.51 -20.29
N LEU A 359 -12.17 7.73 -19.85
CA LEU A 359 -11.84 7.72 -18.42
C LEU A 359 -12.65 8.76 -17.65
N GLU A 360 -12.85 9.95 -18.25
CA GLU A 360 -13.68 11.01 -17.71
C GLU A 360 -15.14 10.56 -17.50
N SER A 361 -15.75 9.88 -18.50
CA SER A 361 -17.12 9.35 -18.40
C SER A 361 -17.26 8.38 -17.22
N VAL A 362 -16.34 7.42 -17.10
CA VAL A 362 -16.35 6.42 -16.02
C VAL A 362 -16.12 7.07 -14.65
N LEU A 363 -15.24 8.07 -14.54
CA LEU A 363 -14.98 8.77 -13.28
C LEU A 363 -16.11 9.74 -12.89
N ASN A 364 -16.82 10.31 -13.85
CA ASN A 364 -18.05 11.06 -13.62
C ASN A 364 -19.17 10.15 -13.10
N GLU A 365 -19.35 8.96 -13.69
CA GLU A 365 -20.26 7.92 -13.19
C GLU A 365 -19.91 7.51 -11.74
N PHE A 366 -18.61 7.44 -11.41
CA PHE A 366 -18.13 7.03 -10.09
C PHE A 366 -17.94 8.18 -9.08
N SER A 367 -18.24 9.43 -9.46
CA SER A 367 -18.01 10.65 -8.64
C SER A 367 -18.68 10.63 -7.25
N GLY A 368 -19.80 9.92 -7.10
CA GLY A 368 -20.50 9.70 -5.83
C GLY A 368 -19.81 8.73 -4.85
N TYR A 369 -18.70 8.11 -5.26
CA TYR A 369 -17.87 7.23 -4.44
C TYR A 369 -16.52 7.87 -4.15
N THR A 370 -16.01 7.66 -2.94
CA THR A 370 -14.68 8.13 -2.56
C THR A 370 -13.59 7.24 -3.17
N GLN A 371 -13.81 5.93 -3.28
CA GLN A 371 -12.88 5.02 -3.96
C GLN A 371 -13.63 3.97 -4.77
N PHE A 372 -12.97 3.42 -5.78
CA PHE A 372 -13.43 2.22 -6.47
C PHE A 372 -12.29 1.25 -6.74
N THR A 373 -12.55 -0.05 -6.57
CA THR A 373 -11.57 -1.10 -6.88
C THR A 373 -11.70 -1.55 -8.33
N ILE A 374 -10.59 -1.67 -9.04
CA ILE A 374 -10.45 -2.13 -10.43
C ILE A 374 -10.13 -3.64 -10.41
N GLN A 375 -10.71 -4.41 -11.33
CA GLN A 375 -10.55 -5.87 -11.39
C GLN A 375 -9.51 -6.33 -12.42
N GLN A 376 -8.80 -7.41 -12.08
CA GLN A 376 -7.66 -7.93 -12.84
C GLN A 376 -8.04 -8.88 -14.00
N ASN A 377 -7.39 -8.64 -15.14
CA ASN A 377 -7.25 -9.49 -16.31
C ASN A 377 -5.79 -10.03 -16.37
N PRO A 378 -5.45 -11.16 -15.74
CA PRO A 378 -4.08 -11.68 -15.74
C PRO A 378 -3.74 -12.24 -17.12
N MET A 379 -2.60 -11.82 -17.64
CA MET A 379 -2.04 -12.30 -18.88
C MET A 379 -0.98 -13.37 -18.62
N SER A 380 -0.79 -14.27 -19.58
CA SER A 380 0.39 -15.12 -19.60
C SER A 380 1.64 -14.27 -19.72
N SER A 381 2.69 -14.65 -19.00
CA SER A 381 4.01 -14.01 -19.04
C SER A 381 4.96 -14.63 -20.08
N MET A 382 4.47 -15.58 -20.88
CA MET A 382 5.28 -16.31 -21.85
C MET A 382 4.60 -16.81 -23.14
N LEU A 383 3.26 -16.93 -23.16
CA LEU A 383 2.54 -17.45 -24.32
C LEU A 383 2.41 -16.38 -25.41
N CYS A 384 2.89 -16.71 -26.60
CA CYS A 384 2.75 -15.92 -27.82
C CYS A 384 2.20 -16.80 -28.96
N LEU A 385 1.92 -16.19 -30.11
CA LEU A 385 1.52 -16.94 -31.31
C LEU A 385 2.75 -17.39 -32.09
N ASN A 386 2.68 -18.56 -32.70
CA ASN A 386 3.61 -18.98 -33.73
C ASN A 386 3.21 -18.33 -35.07
N ASP A 387 3.69 -17.12 -35.29
CA ASP A 387 3.43 -16.31 -36.48
C ASP A 387 4.74 -15.72 -37.00
N SER A 388 5.24 -16.28 -38.10
CA SER A 388 6.52 -15.91 -38.72
C SER A 388 6.54 -14.50 -39.32
N SER A 389 5.41 -13.80 -39.38
CA SER A 389 5.34 -12.39 -39.76
C SER A 389 5.63 -11.42 -38.59
N GLN A 390 5.68 -11.91 -37.35
CA GLN A 390 5.87 -11.08 -36.16
C GLN A 390 7.35 -10.95 -35.79
N GLU A 391 7.88 -9.73 -35.81
CA GLU A 391 9.21 -9.43 -35.26
C GLU A 391 9.09 -9.11 -33.76
N TYR A 392 8.99 -10.16 -32.92
CA TYR A 392 8.68 -10.01 -31.49
C TYR A 392 9.70 -9.18 -30.69
N SER A 393 10.96 -9.15 -31.11
CA SER A 393 12.01 -8.32 -30.52
C SER A 393 11.74 -6.80 -30.63
N ARG A 394 10.91 -6.37 -31.61
CA ARG A 394 10.47 -4.97 -31.77
C ARG A 394 9.10 -4.69 -31.17
N GLN A 395 8.46 -5.69 -30.56
CA GLN A 395 7.14 -5.59 -29.95
C GLN A 395 7.22 -5.41 -28.43
N TRP A 396 6.42 -4.47 -27.95
CA TRP A 396 6.05 -4.30 -26.56
C TRP A 396 5.36 -5.56 -26.02
N GLY A 397 5.46 -5.81 -24.72
CA GLY A 397 4.90 -7.02 -24.10
C GLY A 397 3.40 -7.13 -24.30
N PHE A 398 2.65 -6.02 -24.21
CA PHE A 398 1.21 -6.04 -24.49
C PHE A 398 0.83 -6.23 -25.97
N GLU A 399 1.79 -6.15 -26.91
CA GLU A 399 1.57 -6.50 -28.33
C GLU A 399 1.73 -8.00 -28.63
N LYS A 400 2.42 -8.75 -27.75
CA LYS A 400 2.83 -10.14 -28.00
C LYS A 400 2.31 -11.16 -26.98
N LEU A 401 2.15 -10.77 -25.72
CA LEU A 401 1.54 -11.59 -24.67
C LEU A 401 0.00 -11.46 -24.73
N LEU A 402 -0.61 -12.20 -25.66
CA LEU A 402 -2.01 -12.03 -26.05
C LEU A 402 -2.96 -13.10 -25.46
N PHE A 403 -2.55 -13.78 -24.39
CA PHE A 403 -3.29 -14.89 -23.80
C PHE A 403 -3.67 -14.62 -22.35
N ARG A 404 -4.97 -14.43 -22.10
CA ARG A 404 -5.56 -14.09 -20.79
C ARG A 404 -6.08 -15.31 -20.04
N ASP A 405 -5.81 -15.41 -18.74
CA ASP A 405 -6.39 -16.43 -17.86
C ASP A 405 -7.92 -16.29 -17.79
N SER A 406 -8.63 -17.29 -18.31
CA SER A 406 -10.08 -17.28 -18.49
C SER A 406 -10.88 -17.78 -17.29
N ARG A 407 -10.20 -18.21 -16.20
CA ARG A 407 -10.89 -18.69 -14.98
C ARG A 407 -11.81 -17.63 -14.40
N THR A 408 -13.01 -18.06 -14.00
CA THR A 408 -14.02 -17.22 -13.35
C THR A 408 -14.18 -17.63 -11.88
N LYS A 409 -14.89 -16.82 -11.08
CA LYS A 409 -15.19 -17.06 -9.66
C LYS A 409 -13.98 -17.24 -8.72
N ILE A 410 -12.77 -16.90 -9.17
CA ILE A 410 -11.57 -16.86 -8.32
C ILE A 410 -11.38 -15.47 -7.71
N ARG A 411 -10.95 -15.40 -6.44
CA ARG A 411 -10.50 -14.16 -5.82
C ARG A 411 -9.19 -13.74 -6.49
N ARG A 412 -9.20 -12.59 -7.16
CA ARG A 412 -8.01 -11.93 -7.70
C ARG A 412 -7.71 -10.68 -6.88
N ASP A 413 -6.46 -10.27 -6.94
CA ASP A 413 -6.05 -9.00 -6.39
C ASP A 413 -6.73 -7.86 -7.15
N ARG A 414 -6.82 -6.73 -6.47
CA ARG A 414 -7.45 -5.53 -6.98
C ARG A 414 -6.49 -4.38 -6.82
N LYS A 415 -6.64 -3.42 -7.70
CA LYS A 415 -6.07 -2.08 -7.57
C LYS A 415 -7.20 -1.09 -7.46
N TYR A 416 -6.92 0.19 -7.24
CA TYR A 416 -7.99 1.15 -6.97
C TYR A 416 -7.62 2.58 -7.35
N SER A 417 -8.67 3.38 -7.49
CA SER A 417 -8.56 4.84 -7.53
C SER A 417 -9.38 5.44 -6.39
N ILE A 418 -8.95 6.59 -5.90
CA ILE A 418 -9.50 7.27 -4.72
C ILE A 418 -9.45 8.80 -4.87
N GLN A 419 -10.51 9.47 -4.42
CA GLN A 419 -10.51 10.91 -4.16
C GLN A 419 -9.68 11.18 -2.90
N ALA A 420 -8.37 11.39 -3.05
CA ALA A 420 -7.41 11.43 -1.94
C ALA A 420 -7.76 12.42 -0.82
N LYS A 421 -8.43 13.54 -1.14
CA LYS A 421 -9.00 14.50 -0.16
C LYS A 421 -9.81 13.82 0.95
N ASN A 422 -10.55 12.75 0.63
CA ASN A 422 -11.43 12.01 1.55
C ASN A 422 -10.74 10.85 2.29
N ALA A 423 -9.43 10.63 2.11
CA ALA A 423 -8.67 9.51 2.66
C ALA A 423 -7.75 9.91 3.82
N TYR A 424 -7.68 9.08 4.86
CA TYR A 424 -6.78 9.24 6.01
C TYR A 424 -5.59 8.28 6.02
N SER A 425 -5.62 7.23 5.20
CA SER A 425 -4.46 6.41 4.82
C SER A 425 -4.78 5.61 3.54
N ALA A 426 -3.81 4.91 2.98
CA ALA A 426 -3.90 4.05 1.79
C ALA A 426 -3.41 2.63 2.10
N GLY A 427 -4.10 1.61 1.59
CA GLY A 427 -3.54 0.25 1.45
C GLY A 427 -3.07 0.01 0.01
N VAL A 428 -2.58 -1.19 -0.30
CA VAL A 428 -2.05 -1.52 -1.65
C VAL A 428 -3.09 -2.11 -2.62
N HIS A 429 -4.28 -2.47 -2.11
CA HIS A 429 -5.40 -2.99 -2.92
C HIS A 429 -6.69 -2.17 -2.78
N MET A 430 -6.84 -1.46 -1.66
CA MET A 430 -7.90 -0.49 -1.34
C MET A 430 -7.49 0.28 -0.07
N SER A 431 -8.20 1.33 0.30
CA SER A 431 -8.13 1.93 1.64
C SER A 431 -9.33 1.53 2.51
N GLU A 432 -9.10 1.32 3.80
CA GLU A 432 -10.16 1.16 4.81
C GLU A 432 -10.43 2.45 5.60
N ASN A 433 -9.53 3.44 5.52
CA ASN A 433 -9.59 4.65 6.32
C ASN A 433 -10.03 5.84 5.45
N VAL A 434 -11.30 5.83 5.05
CA VAL A 434 -11.89 6.81 4.12
C VAL A 434 -13.21 7.37 4.65
N ILE A 435 -13.58 8.57 4.22
CA ILE A 435 -14.95 9.10 4.34
C ILE A 435 -15.70 8.82 3.05
N GLY A 436 -16.93 8.31 3.14
CA GLY A 436 -17.81 8.11 1.99
C GLY A 436 -17.88 6.66 1.48
N LYS A 437 -18.56 6.47 0.35
CA LYS A 437 -18.88 5.14 -0.19
C LYS A 437 -17.72 4.56 -1.00
N THR A 438 -17.68 3.23 -1.08
CA THR A 438 -16.71 2.46 -1.86
C THR A 438 -17.43 1.63 -2.93
N LEU A 439 -16.92 1.62 -4.17
CA LEU A 439 -17.45 0.80 -5.27
C LEU A 439 -16.54 -0.40 -5.57
N HIS A 440 -17.13 -1.58 -5.76
CA HIS A 440 -16.38 -2.83 -5.92
C HIS A 440 -16.68 -3.63 -7.21
N ASN A 441 -17.80 -3.36 -7.88
CA ASN A 441 -18.19 -4.06 -9.10
C ASN A 441 -18.03 -3.14 -10.31
N THR A 442 -16.82 -3.11 -10.85
CA THR A 442 -16.37 -2.15 -11.87
C THR A 442 -16.00 -2.80 -13.20
N LYS A 443 -15.97 -4.14 -13.29
CA LYS A 443 -15.38 -4.89 -14.42
C LYS A 443 -15.96 -4.51 -15.79
N ALA A 444 -17.23 -4.14 -15.86
CA ALA A 444 -17.91 -3.74 -17.09
C ALA A 444 -17.59 -2.29 -17.54
N LYS A 445 -16.79 -1.55 -16.76
CA LYS A 445 -16.48 -0.13 -16.95
C LYS A 445 -14.99 0.17 -16.87
N ILE A 446 -14.25 -0.53 -16.01
CA ILE A 446 -12.81 -0.41 -15.88
C ILE A 446 -12.21 -1.72 -15.33
N SER A 447 -11.12 -2.13 -15.94
CA SER A 447 -10.35 -3.31 -15.56
C SER A 447 -8.85 -2.99 -15.68
N TYR A 448 -7.98 -3.93 -15.37
CA TYR A 448 -6.56 -3.78 -15.69
C TYR A 448 -5.95 -5.10 -16.16
N TYR A 449 -5.10 -5.05 -17.18
CA TYR A 449 -4.31 -6.18 -17.65
C TYR A 449 -3.03 -6.30 -16.82
N HIS A 450 -2.76 -7.47 -16.25
CA HIS A 450 -1.60 -7.70 -15.38
C HIS A 450 -0.64 -8.69 -16.05
N TYR A 451 0.54 -8.20 -16.44
CA TYR A 451 1.59 -8.97 -17.12
C TYR A 451 2.62 -9.48 -16.09
N HIS A 452 2.16 -10.38 -15.22
CA HIS A 452 2.87 -10.75 -13.99
C HIS A 452 4.27 -11.31 -14.27
N ASN A 453 5.27 -10.91 -13.47
CA ASN A 453 6.67 -11.32 -13.63
C ASN A 453 7.31 -10.96 -14.99
N THR A 454 6.79 -9.97 -15.73
CA THR A 454 7.43 -9.47 -16.96
C THR A 454 8.34 -8.25 -16.74
N ILE A 455 8.16 -7.51 -15.65
CA ILE A 455 8.82 -6.21 -15.42
C ILE A 455 10.33 -6.30 -15.17
N THR A 456 10.82 -7.44 -14.68
CA THR A 456 12.25 -7.71 -14.42
C THR A 456 12.93 -8.54 -15.52
N LEU A 457 12.23 -8.85 -16.61
CA LEU A 457 12.78 -9.61 -17.74
C LEU A 457 13.33 -8.66 -18.80
N HIS A 458 14.60 -8.88 -19.15
CA HIS A 458 15.34 -8.13 -20.19
C HIS A 458 15.48 -8.93 -21.49
N GLU A 459 15.12 -10.22 -21.46
CA GLU A 459 15.09 -11.13 -22.60
C GLU A 459 13.72 -11.14 -23.29
N GLU A 460 13.58 -11.90 -24.37
CA GLU A 460 12.29 -12.09 -25.04
C GLU A 460 11.26 -12.72 -24.08
N LEU A 461 10.07 -12.11 -24.05
CA LEU A 461 8.93 -12.57 -23.26
C LEU A 461 8.29 -13.81 -23.89
N CYS A 462 8.25 -13.89 -25.22
CA CYS A 462 7.75 -15.04 -25.97
C CYS A 462 8.67 -16.25 -25.83
N ARG A 463 8.35 -17.14 -24.88
CA ARG A 463 9.08 -18.40 -24.65
C ARG A 463 8.28 -19.64 -25.07
N GLU A 464 6.96 -19.51 -25.22
CA GLU A 464 6.05 -20.59 -25.57
C GLU A 464 5.12 -20.17 -26.71
N TYR A 465 5.10 -20.94 -27.80
CA TYR A 465 4.50 -20.54 -29.08
C TYR A 465 3.29 -21.40 -29.43
N LEU A 466 2.10 -20.79 -29.43
CA LEU A 466 0.83 -21.45 -29.75
C LEU A 466 0.48 -21.29 -31.25
N PRO A 467 -0.05 -22.32 -31.93
CA PRO A 467 -0.39 -22.23 -33.35
C PRO A 467 -1.49 -21.18 -33.62
N ALA A 468 -1.59 -20.66 -34.84
CA ALA A 468 -2.57 -19.63 -35.20
C ALA A 468 -4.04 -19.96 -34.82
N ALA A 469 -4.42 -21.25 -34.83
CA ALA A 469 -5.72 -21.74 -34.38
C ALA A 469 -6.03 -21.43 -32.90
N ALA A 470 -5.01 -21.19 -32.07
CA ALA A 470 -5.15 -20.82 -30.66
C ALA A 470 -5.95 -19.52 -30.45
N LYS A 471 -6.04 -18.64 -31.46
CA LYS A 471 -6.87 -17.42 -31.44
C LYS A 471 -8.34 -17.71 -31.14
N ASN A 472 -8.85 -18.85 -31.57
CA ASN A 472 -10.28 -19.20 -31.51
C ASN A 472 -10.61 -20.24 -30.44
N ASN A 473 -9.62 -20.71 -29.67
CA ASN A 473 -9.73 -21.85 -28.76
C ASN A 473 -9.39 -21.46 -27.30
N VAL A 474 -9.83 -22.29 -26.35
CA VAL A 474 -9.30 -22.26 -24.98
C VAL A 474 -8.03 -23.11 -24.95
N ASN A 475 -6.90 -22.48 -24.66
CA ASN A 475 -5.58 -23.10 -24.68
C ASN A 475 -5.17 -23.47 -23.25
N TRP A 476 -4.85 -24.73 -23.01
CA TRP A 476 -4.42 -25.19 -21.69
C TRP A 476 -2.90 -25.19 -21.60
N PHE A 477 -2.36 -24.42 -20.65
CA PHE A 477 -0.94 -24.35 -20.37
C PHE A 477 -0.71 -24.37 -18.86
N ASN A 478 0.20 -25.22 -18.38
CA ASN A 478 0.46 -25.43 -16.94
C ASN A 478 -0.82 -25.61 -16.09
N LYS A 479 -1.79 -26.38 -16.61
CA LYS A 479 -3.12 -26.64 -16.00
C LYS A 479 -4.01 -25.39 -15.84
N LEU A 480 -3.69 -24.29 -16.52
CA LEU A 480 -4.47 -23.07 -16.56
C LEU A 480 -5.09 -22.86 -17.96
N PRO A 481 -6.38 -22.45 -18.06
CA PRO A 481 -7.01 -22.14 -19.32
C PRO A 481 -6.76 -20.68 -19.72
N TYR A 482 -6.28 -20.48 -20.94
CA TYR A 482 -6.04 -19.18 -21.54
C TYR A 482 -6.89 -18.98 -22.79
N VAL A 483 -7.37 -17.74 -22.99
CA VAL A 483 -8.06 -17.32 -24.21
C VAL A 483 -7.30 -16.17 -24.86
N TYR A 484 -7.38 -16.06 -26.18
CA TYR A 484 -6.78 -14.96 -26.91
C TYR A 484 -7.50 -13.64 -26.61
N ASP A 485 -6.72 -12.57 -26.39
CA ASP A 485 -7.19 -11.24 -26.02
C ASP A 485 -6.19 -10.20 -26.55
N ASP A 486 -6.59 -9.45 -27.57
CA ASP A 486 -5.75 -8.50 -28.32
C ASP A 486 -6.16 -7.03 -28.12
N ASN A 487 -6.99 -6.75 -27.11
CA ASN A 487 -7.48 -5.41 -26.82
C ASN A 487 -6.35 -4.41 -26.58
N MET A 488 -5.32 -4.80 -25.81
CA MET A 488 -4.14 -3.97 -25.59
C MET A 488 -3.27 -3.81 -26.85
N LYS A 489 -3.13 -4.86 -27.67
CA LYS A 489 -2.35 -4.81 -28.92
C LYS A 489 -2.87 -3.75 -29.89
N LYS A 490 -4.19 -3.59 -29.98
CA LYS A 490 -4.86 -2.59 -30.83
C LYS A 490 -4.46 -1.14 -30.49
N LEU A 491 -3.99 -0.88 -29.27
CA LEU A 491 -3.60 0.46 -28.80
C LEU A 491 -2.11 0.78 -29.07
N ALA A 492 -1.29 -0.19 -29.47
CA ALA A 492 0.16 -0.04 -29.49
C ALA A 492 0.66 1.05 -30.43
N ASN A 493 0.17 1.10 -31.67
CA ASN A 493 0.57 2.12 -32.64
C ASN A 493 0.19 3.53 -32.15
N THR A 494 -1.03 3.70 -31.65
CA THR A 494 -1.52 4.96 -31.07
C THR A 494 -0.62 5.46 -29.94
N VAL A 495 -0.20 4.56 -29.04
CA VAL A 495 0.65 4.90 -27.89
C VAL A 495 2.10 5.18 -28.30
N LYS A 496 2.66 4.42 -29.25
CA LYS A 496 4.01 4.68 -29.82
C LYS A 496 4.05 6.02 -30.55
N GLU A 497 3.02 6.35 -31.32
CA GLU A 497 2.89 7.66 -31.95
C GLU A 497 2.73 8.79 -30.93
N PHE A 498 1.93 8.57 -29.87
CA PHE A 498 1.77 9.54 -28.78
C PHE A 498 3.10 9.81 -28.06
N GLU A 499 3.86 8.77 -27.71
CA GLU A 499 5.20 8.91 -27.11
C GLU A 499 6.10 9.78 -27.99
N LEU A 500 6.23 9.39 -29.27
CA LEU A 500 7.06 10.09 -30.25
C LEU A 500 6.66 11.57 -30.44
N LYS A 501 5.35 11.88 -30.44
CA LYS A 501 4.83 13.25 -30.55
C LYS A 501 5.01 14.05 -29.26
N THR A 502 5.08 13.41 -28.09
CA THR A 502 5.08 14.07 -26.78
C THR A 502 6.49 14.33 -26.23
N ILE A 503 7.39 13.35 -26.33
CA ILE A 503 8.76 13.43 -25.80
C ILE A 503 9.84 13.35 -26.88
N GLY A 504 9.44 13.29 -28.16
CA GLY A 504 10.35 13.24 -29.31
C GLY A 504 10.96 11.86 -29.56
N LYS A 505 11.89 11.79 -30.52
CA LYS A 505 12.75 10.62 -30.68
C LYS A 505 13.74 10.58 -29.50
N LYS A 506 14.01 9.37 -28.99
CA LYS A 506 15.13 9.15 -28.07
C LYS A 506 16.42 9.69 -28.72
N PRO A 507 17.29 10.39 -27.98
CA PRO A 507 18.71 10.46 -28.37
C PRO A 507 19.22 9.03 -28.56
N GLU A 508 20.03 8.76 -29.58
CA GLU A 508 20.62 7.44 -29.80
C GLU A 508 21.63 7.13 -28.69
N ALA A 509 21.11 6.60 -27.58
CA ALA A 509 21.88 6.29 -26.40
C ALA A 509 22.38 4.84 -26.48
N LEU A 510 23.63 4.71 -26.93
CA LEU A 510 24.55 3.57 -26.77
C LEU A 510 23.90 2.19 -26.95
N THR A 511 23.94 1.71 -28.20
CA THR A 511 23.68 0.29 -28.46
C THR A 511 24.73 -0.59 -27.77
N HIS A 512 24.38 -1.85 -27.52
CA HIS A 512 25.24 -2.81 -26.83
C HIS A 512 26.58 -3.12 -27.55
N ASN A 513 26.78 -2.61 -28.78
CA ASN A 513 27.96 -2.88 -29.62
C ASN A 513 29.20 -2.03 -29.30
N ASP A 514 29.08 -0.88 -28.62
CA ASP A 514 30.23 -0.02 -28.33
C ASP A 514 31.11 -0.52 -27.16
N ARG A 515 30.91 -1.75 -26.68
CA ARG A 515 31.68 -2.39 -25.60
C ARG A 515 32.91 -3.19 -26.07
N ILE A 516 33.31 -3.07 -27.35
CA ILE A 516 34.60 -3.58 -27.85
C ILE A 516 35.40 -2.42 -28.47
N GLY A 517 35.66 -1.40 -27.65
CA GLY A 517 36.71 -0.41 -27.93
C GLY A 517 38.08 -1.06 -27.70
N THR A 518 38.74 -1.47 -28.78
CA THR A 518 40.08 -2.05 -28.75
C THR A 518 41.05 -1.09 -28.05
N ILE A 519 41.63 -1.52 -26.92
CA ILE A 519 42.75 -0.80 -26.29
C ILE A 519 43.99 -1.08 -27.14
N GLN A 520 44.23 -0.22 -28.13
CA GLN A 520 45.50 -0.19 -28.83
C GLN A 520 46.53 0.45 -27.89
N ILE A 521 47.36 -0.39 -27.27
CA ILE A 521 48.48 0.06 -26.44
C ILE A 521 49.61 0.45 -27.41
N ASP A 522 49.71 1.73 -27.75
CA ASP A 522 50.88 2.23 -28.46
C ASP A 522 52.09 2.19 -27.53
N SER A 523 53.00 1.26 -27.81
CA SER A 523 54.26 1.08 -27.09
C SER A 523 55.25 2.19 -27.47
N ALA A 524 55.38 3.20 -26.62
CA ALA A 524 56.47 4.16 -26.73
C ALA A 524 57.75 3.59 -26.09
N GLN A 525 58.76 3.28 -26.91
CA GLN A 525 60.15 3.19 -26.45
C GLN A 525 61.13 3.49 -27.59
N ASN A 526 62.07 4.42 -27.31
CA ASN A 526 63.21 4.89 -28.11
C ASN A 526 62.89 5.66 -29.40
#